data_AF-A0A6P1Z9S8-F1
#
_entry.id   AF-A0A6P1Z9S8-F1
#
_cell.length_a   1.000
_cell.length_b   1.000
_cell.length_c   1.000
_cell.angle_alpha   90.00
_cell.angle_beta   90.00
_cell.angle_gamma   90.00
#
_symmetry.space_group_name_H-M   'P 1'
#
loop_
_entity.id
_entity.type
_entity.pdbx_description
1 polymer ?
#
loop_
_entity_poly.entity_id
_entity_poly.type
_entity_poly.pdbx_seq_one_letter_code
_entity_poly.pdbx_strand_id
1 'polypeptide(L)'
;MQPMKDRYVFGISETGGSYLVRLVVPRFVARVERTEEGHPAPAEWGCRYILRSGEMFCDFDWLDPKPGEELRQSVLAEAEDAWLFFASVYRS
;
A
#
# COMPACT_ATOMS: atom_id res chain seq x y z
N MET A 1 -6.55 -18.12 13.65
CA MET A 1 -6.23 -16.90 12.89
C MET A 1 -6.24 -15.73 13.86
N GLN A 2 -5.07 -15.20 14.22
CA GLN A 2 -4.99 -13.90 14.89
C GLN A 2 -5.56 -12.84 13.95
N PRO A 3 -6.29 -11.83 14.45
CA PRO A 3 -6.86 -10.81 13.59
C PRO A 3 -5.71 -10.08 12.88
N MET A 4 -5.72 -10.09 11.54
CA MET A 4 -4.81 -9.31 10.69
C MET A 4 -4.87 -7.79 10.95
N LYS A 5 -5.75 -7.36 11.87
CA LYS A 5 -6.11 -5.97 12.16
C LYS A 5 -5.02 -5.18 12.88
N ASP A 6 -4.06 -5.84 13.54
CA ASP A 6 -3.05 -5.13 14.35
C ASP A 6 -1.76 -4.79 13.58
N ARG A 7 -1.72 -5.06 12.27
CA ARG A 7 -0.52 -4.89 11.44
C ARG A 7 -0.52 -3.63 10.59
N TYR A 8 -1.68 -3.04 10.33
CA TYR A 8 -1.83 -1.92 9.40
C TYR A 8 -2.61 -0.76 10.01
N VAL A 9 -2.16 0.44 9.69
CA VAL A 9 -2.91 1.69 9.90
C VAL A 9 -3.22 2.28 8.54
N PHE A 10 -4.47 2.72 8.35
CA PHE A 10 -4.93 3.38 7.14
C PHE A 10 -5.21 4.84 7.44
N GLY A 11 -4.74 5.73 6.56
CA GLY A 11 -4.89 7.17 6.72
C GLY A 11 -5.55 7.78 5.49
N ILE A 12 -6.42 8.75 5.72
CA ILE A 12 -6.96 9.64 4.68
C ILE A 12 -6.52 11.05 5.07
N SER A 13 -5.75 11.69 4.21
CA SER A 13 -5.33 13.09 4.40
C SER A 13 -6.49 14.05 4.15
N GLU A 14 -6.38 15.27 4.67
CA GLU A 14 -7.38 16.33 4.47
C GLU A 14 -7.61 16.68 2.99
N THR A 15 -6.60 16.42 2.14
CA THR A 15 -6.69 16.62 0.68
C THR A 15 -7.24 15.41 -0.08
N GLY A 16 -7.65 14.35 0.63
CA GLY A 16 -8.23 13.14 0.04
C GLY A 16 -7.21 12.06 -0.36
N GLY A 17 -5.91 12.32 -0.20
CA GLY A 17 -4.88 11.30 -0.41
C GLY A 17 -5.00 10.14 0.58
N SER A 18 -4.83 8.91 0.09
CA SER A 18 -4.95 7.68 0.88
C SER A 18 -3.58 7.08 1.18
N TYR A 19 -3.40 6.53 2.37
CA TYR A 19 -2.12 5.99 2.84
C TYR A 19 -2.33 4.69 3.61
N LEU A 20 -1.33 3.80 3.53
CA LEU A 20 -1.21 2.66 4.43
C LEU A 20 0.14 2.65 5.14
N VAL A 21 0.15 2.16 6.37
CA VAL A 21 1.35 1.97 7.17
C VAL A 21 1.36 0.56 7.70
N ARG A 22 2.44 -0.20 7.43
CA ARG A 22 2.68 -1.50 8.05
C ARG A 22 3.49 -1.33 9.33
N LEU A 23 2.95 -1.82 10.45
CA LEU A 23 3.51 -1.65 11.80
C LEU A 23 4.49 -2.74 12.24
N VAL A 24 4.56 -3.85 11.49
CA VAL A 24 5.46 -4.98 11.75
C VAL A 24 6.60 -5.01 10.74
N VAL A 25 7.73 -5.66 11.07
CA VAL A 25 8.91 -5.75 10.19
C VAL A 25 8.61 -6.63 8.97
N PRO A 26 8.99 -6.24 7.73
CA PRO A 26 9.54 -4.94 7.36
C PRO A 26 8.43 -3.86 7.36
N ARG A 27 8.68 -2.78 8.10
CA ARG A 27 7.77 -1.64 8.24
C ARG A 27 7.94 -0.71 7.06
N PHE A 28 6.82 -0.21 6.55
CA PHE A 28 6.82 0.77 5.49
C PHE A 28 5.56 1.63 5.52
N VAL A 29 5.66 2.79 4.89
CA VAL A 29 4.53 3.65 4.53
C VAL A 29 4.39 3.62 3.01
N ALA A 30 3.17 3.62 2.50
CA ALA A 30 2.89 3.80 1.08
C ALA A 30 1.66 4.67 0.88
N ARG A 31 1.68 5.50 -0.16
CA ARG A 31 0.51 6.22 -0.66
C ARG A 31 -0.27 5.32 -1.61
N VAL A 32 -1.60 5.41 -1.56
CA VAL A 32 -2.51 4.70 -2.45
C VAL A 32 -3.14 5.68 -3.42
N GLU A 33 -2.98 5.42 -4.72
CA GLU A 33 -3.48 6.24 -5.81
C GLU A 33 -4.25 5.38 -6.81
N ARG A 34 -5.22 5.96 -7.51
CA ARG A 34 -5.87 5.30 -8.65
C ARG A 34 -4.89 5.27 -9.82
N THR A 35 -4.82 4.16 -10.55
CA THR A 35 -4.13 4.16 -11.83
C THR A 35 -5.04 4.83 -12.85
N GLU A 36 -4.81 6.10 -13.19
CA GLU A 36 -5.54 6.73 -14.31
C GLU A 36 -5.18 6.02 -15.62
N GLU A 37 -6.19 5.59 -16.38
CA GLU A 37 -5.99 5.15 -17.76
C GLU A 37 -5.43 6.34 -18.58
N GLY A 38 -4.18 6.23 -19.02
CA GLY A 38 -3.58 7.17 -19.98
C GLY A 38 -2.67 8.25 -19.39
N HIS A 39 -2.36 8.22 -18.09
CA HIS A 39 -1.27 9.04 -17.55
C HIS A 39 -0.05 8.15 -17.26
N PRO A 40 1.02 8.25 -18.07
CA PRO A 40 2.27 7.59 -17.71
C PRO A 40 2.74 8.22 -16.40
N ALA A 41 2.66 7.46 -15.31
CA ALA A 41 3.23 7.85 -14.04
C ALA A 41 4.66 8.35 -14.28
N PRO A 42 5.05 9.53 -13.78
CA PRO A 42 6.38 10.09 -14.04
C PRO A 42 7.45 9.05 -13.69
N ALA A 43 8.45 8.89 -14.55
CA ALA A 43 9.53 7.90 -14.39
C ALA A 43 10.32 8.04 -13.06
N GLU A 44 10.12 9.16 -12.36
CA GLU A 44 10.70 9.49 -11.05
C GLU A 44 10.01 8.78 -9.88
N TRP A 45 8.85 8.15 -10.08
CA TRP A 45 8.08 7.50 -9.01
C TRP A 45 8.62 6.09 -8.78
N GLY A 46 9.68 6.03 -7.98
CA GLY A 46 10.35 4.80 -7.58
C GLY A 46 9.39 3.75 -6.98
N CYS A 47 9.63 2.48 -7.33
CA CYS A 47 8.97 1.29 -6.78
C CYS A 47 7.45 1.37 -6.64
N ARG A 48 6.69 1.17 -7.72
CA ARG A 48 5.22 0.97 -7.65
C ARG A 48 4.83 -0.50 -7.46
N TYR A 49 3.70 -0.73 -6.80
CA TYR A 49 3.01 -2.03 -6.80
C TYR A 49 1.57 -1.81 -7.27
N ILE A 50 1.19 -2.40 -8.40
CA ILE A 50 -0.15 -2.27 -8.98
C ILE A 50 -1.05 -3.33 -8.34
N LEU A 51 -2.19 -2.88 -7.80
CA LEU A 51 -3.18 -3.72 -7.16
C LEU A 51 -4.16 -4.28 -8.19
N ARG A 52 -4.81 -5.40 -7.85
CA ARG A 52 -5.90 -5.99 -8.63
C ARG A 52 -7.14 -5.08 -8.71
N SER A 53 -7.28 -4.09 -7.82
CA SER A 53 -8.37 -3.11 -7.84
C SER A 53 -8.21 -2.01 -8.91
N GLY A 54 -7.07 -1.90 -9.59
CA GLY A 54 -6.76 -0.73 -10.43
C GLY A 54 -6.27 0.48 -9.62
N GLU A 55 -5.81 0.25 -8.40
CA GLU A 55 -5.06 1.22 -7.61
C GLU A 55 -3.57 0.84 -7.62
N MET A 56 -2.71 1.71 -7.08
CA MET A 56 -1.31 1.41 -6.86
C MET A 56 -0.85 1.85 -5.47
N PHE A 57 0.06 1.08 -4.89
CA PHE A 57 0.93 1.56 -3.82
C PHE A 57 2.13 2.27 -4.44
N CYS A 58 2.40 3.48 -3.99
CA CYS A 58 3.46 4.34 -4.46
C CYS A 58 4.11 5.11 -3.30
N ASP A 59 5.21 5.82 -3.58
CA ASP A 59 5.97 6.61 -2.60
C ASP A 59 6.34 5.81 -1.34
N PHE A 60 6.89 4.61 -1.55
CA PHE A 60 7.27 3.74 -0.45
C PHE A 60 8.38 4.37 0.40
N ASP A 61 8.09 4.54 1.69
CA ASP A 61 9.10 4.83 2.71
C ASP A 61 9.31 3.58 3.57
N TRP A 62 10.46 2.93 3.40
CA TRP A 62 10.82 1.73 4.18
C TRP A 62 11.51 2.18 5.48
N LEU A 63 10.86 1.88 6.61
CA LEU A 63 11.38 2.23 7.93
C LEU A 63 12.40 1.21 8.47
N ASP A 64 12.49 0.07 7.79
CA ASP A 64 13.45 -1.01 8.02
C ASP A 64 14.23 -1.26 6.71
N PRO A 65 15.36 -2.01 6.74
CA PRO A 65 16.04 -2.41 5.52
C PRO A 65 15.06 -3.05 4.53
N LYS A 66 15.08 -2.56 3.29
CA LYS A 66 14.19 -3.05 2.24
C LYS A 66 14.34 -4.57 2.11
N PRO A 67 13.26 -5.34 2.23
CA PRO A 67 13.32 -6.79 2.16
C PRO A 67 13.77 -7.25 0.76
N GLY A 68 14.35 -8.47 0.70
CA GLY A 68 14.60 -9.16 -0.56
C GLY A 68 13.31 -9.42 -1.34
N GLU A 69 13.44 -9.73 -2.63
CA GLU A 69 12.30 -9.77 -3.57
C GLU A 69 11.15 -10.68 -3.13
N GLU A 70 11.46 -11.90 -2.69
CA GLU A 70 10.44 -12.88 -2.30
C GLU A 70 9.61 -12.39 -1.10
N LEU A 71 10.27 -11.98 -0.02
CA LEU A 71 9.60 -11.43 1.15
C LEU A 71 8.84 -10.14 0.81
N ARG A 72 9.39 -9.31 -0.07
CA ARG A 72 8.74 -8.09 -0.54
C ARG A 72 7.41 -8.41 -1.24
N GLN A 73 7.38 -9.37 -2.14
CA GLN A 73 6.15 -9.77 -2.84
C GLN A 73 5.09 -10.29 -1.87
N SER A 74 5.47 -11.15 -0.91
CA SER A 74 4.52 -11.65 0.10
C SER A 74 3.96 -10.53 0.98
N VAL A 75 4.81 -9.58 1.40
CA VAL A 75 4.40 -8.42 2.21
C VAL A 75 3.46 -7.50 1.43
N LEU A 76 3.72 -7.27 0.14
CA LEU A 76 2.88 -6.41 -0.70
C LEU A 76 1.52 -7.06 -1.02
N ALA A 77 1.48 -8.38 -1.23
CA ALA A 77 0.23 -9.12 -1.37
C ALA A 77 -0.61 -9.07 -0.08
N GLU A 78 0.01 -9.23 1.09
CA GLU A 78 -0.66 -9.07 2.39
C GLU A 78 -1.21 -7.64 2.55
N ALA A 79 -0.44 -6.62 2.16
CA ALA A 79 -0.85 -5.23 2.23
C ALA A 79 -2.01 -4.92 1.27
N GLU A 80 -2.03 -5.51 0.08
CA GLU A 80 -3.15 -5.41 -0.87
C GLU A 80 -4.43 -6.00 -0.27
N ASP A 81 -4.38 -7.20 0.28
CA ASP A 81 -5.56 -7.82 0.90
C ASP A 81 -6.10 -6.96 2.07
N ALA A 82 -5.20 -6.40 2.88
CA ALA A 82 -5.56 -5.50 3.98
C ALA A 82 -6.21 -4.20 3.48
N TRP A 83 -5.68 -3.63 2.39
CA TRP A 83 -6.23 -2.44 1.76
C TRP A 83 -7.61 -2.69 1.16
N LEU A 84 -7.80 -3.79 0.42
CA LEU A 84 -9.08 -4.15 -0.17
C LEU A 84 -10.15 -4.35 0.92
N PHE A 85 -9.79 -4.98 2.04
CA PHE A 85 -10.67 -5.10 3.19
C PHE A 85 -11.05 -3.71 3.75
N PHE A 86 -10.08 -2.84 4.00
CA PHE A 86 -10.34 -1.47 4.47
C PHE A 86 -11.25 -0.69 3.51
N ALA A 87 -10.92 -0.68 2.21
CA ALA A 87 -11.68 0.01 1.18
C ALA A 87 -13.13 -0.48 1.13
N SER A 88 -13.36 -1.80 1.25
CA SER A 88 -14.70 -2.38 1.27
C SER A 88 -15.56 -1.93 2.46
N VAL A 89 -14.94 -1.58 3.60
CA VAL A 89 -15.64 -1.16 4.81
C VAL A 89 -15.85 0.35 4.87
N TYR A 90 -14.86 1.14 4.44
CA TYR A 90 -14.82 2.58 4.69
C TYR A 90 -15.13 3.45 3.45
N ARG A 91 -15.20 2.85 2.25
CA ARG A 91 -15.55 3.57 1.01
C ARG A 91 -16.91 3.12 0.41
N SER A 92 -17.69 2.35 1.18
CA SER A 92 -19.05 1.92 0.83
C SER A 92 -20.09 3.00 1.13
#